data_AF-F4BRF4-F1
#
_entry.id   AF-F4BRF4-F1
#
_cell.length_a   1.000
_cell.length_b   1.000
_cell.length_c   1.000
_cell.angle_alpha   90.00
_cell.angle_beta   90.00
_cell.angle_gamma   90.00
#
_symmetry.space_group_name_H-M   'P 1'
#
loop_
_entity.id
_entity.type
_entity.pdbx_description
1 polymer ?
#
loop_
_entity_poly.entity_id
_entity_poly.type
_entity_poly.pdbx_seq_one_letter_code
_entity_poly.pdbx_strand_id
1 'polypeptide(L)'
;MKELILLLTAIVNEVHDVLNQLFGMSMTDKDMHFWVMGIIGIMLFLAVYLVIKIIEKMKFSATILSFIFTFTGMTVLVFAIEIQQAITNRGNMEFADAAMGLWGFVVFFAIYAIVMGVLYSVYTRIKKRNKMTQVPIEEKRELISNEPAEEPAIYRSQMKKTNKLKR
;
A
#
# COMPACT_ATOMS: atom_id res chain seq x y z
N MET A 1 -4.25 25.43 -20.29
CA MET A 1 -4.15 25.51 -18.81
C MET A 1 -4.64 26.84 -18.26
N LYS A 2 -4.36 27.98 -18.93
CA LYS A 2 -4.78 29.32 -18.46
C LYS A 2 -6.28 29.48 -18.21
N GLU A 3 -7.11 29.03 -19.15
CA GLU A 3 -8.57 29.08 -19.01
C GLU A 3 -9.08 28.20 -17.86
N LEU A 4 -8.47 27.02 -17.65
CA LEU A 4 -8.78 26.16 -16.52
C LEU A 4 -8.45 26.87 -15.19
N ILE A 5 -7.29 27.50 -15.09
CA ILE A 5 -6.89 28.25 -13.89
C ILE A 5 -7.83 29.43 -13.65
N LEU A 6 -8.18 30.19 -14.70
CA LEU A 6 -9.16 31.28 -14.60
C LEU A 6 -10.54 30.79 -14.13
N LEU A 7 -11.01 29.66 -14.67
CA LEU A 7 -12.26 29.04 -14.25
C LEU A 7 -12.19 28.60 -12.78
N LEU A 8 -11.12 27.94 -12.38
CA LEU A 8 -10.92 27.50 -10.99
C LEU A 8 -10.86 28.70 -10.04
N THR A 9 -10.11 29.75 -10.39
CA THR A 9 -10.04 30.98 -9.61
C THR A 9 -11.40 31.65 -9.50
N ALA A 10 -12.18 31.71 -10.58
CA ALA A 10 -13.54 32.25 -10.55
C ALA A 10 -14.46 31.46 -9.62
N ILE A 11 -14.40 30.12 -9.68
CA ILE A 11 -15.17 29.24 -8.77
C ILE A 11 -14.74 29.47 -7.32
N VAL A 12 -13.43 29.55 -7.05
CA VAL A 12 -12.92 29.79 -5.70
C VAL A 12 -13.39 31.15 -5.16
N ASN A 13 -13.37 32.19 -6.00
CA ASN A 13 -13.86 33.52 -5.62
C ASN A 13 -15.36 33.51 -5.31
N GLU A 14 -16.17 32.80 -6.11
CA GLU A 14 -17.61 32.69 -5.85
C GLU A 14 -17.89 31.97 -4.52
N VAL A 15 -17.16 30.87 -4.26
CA VAL A 15 -17.24 30.14 -2.99
C VAL A 15 -16.83 31.04 -1.83
N HIS A 16 -15.77 31.83 -1.99
CA HIS A 16 -15.31 32.80 -1.00
C HIS A 16 -16.40 33.82 -0.65
N ASP A 17 -17.08 34.36 -1.66
CA ASP A 17 -18.14 35.36 -1.47
C ASP A 17 -19.39 34.77 -0.80
N VAL A 18 -19.76 33.53 -1.15
CA VAL A 18 -20.87 32.80 -0.48
C VAL A 18 -20.53 32.51 0.99
N LEU A 19 -19.29 32.11 1.28
CA LEU A 19 -18.86 31.89 2.66
C LEU A 19 -18.92 33.19 3.46
N ASN A 20 -18.44 34.30 2.91
CA ASN A 20 -18.53 35.62 3.55
C ASN A 20 -19.98 36.00 3.89
N GLN A 21 -20.94 35.72 2.99
CA GLN A 21 -22.36 35.98 3.25
C GLN A 21 -22.93 35.05 4.34
N LEU A 22 -22.59 33.76 4.34
CA LEU A 22 -23.07 32.78 5.31
C LEU A 22 -22.53 33.01 6.72
N PHE A 23 -21.27 33.39 6.86
CA PHE A 23 -20.66 33.62 8.16
C PHE A 23 -21.14 34.94 8.79
N GLY A 24 -21.77 35.85 8.04
CA GLY A 24 -22.47 37.04 8.54
C GLY A 24 -21.60 38.01 9.35
N MET A 25 -20.30 37.75 9.41
CA MET A 25 -19.33 38.51 10.17
C MET A 25 -18.55 39.35 9.16
N SER A 26 -18.43 40.64 9.43
CA SER A 26 -17.44 41.52 8.79
C SER A 26 -16.02 41.14 9.27
N MET A 27 -15.68 39.87 9.15
CA MET A 27 -14.37 39.31 9.49
C MET A 27 -13.37 39.72 8.43
N THR A 28 -12.13 39.94 8.85
CA THR A 28 -11.06 40.17 7.88
C THR A 28 -10.76 38.87 7.15
N ASP A 29 -10.21 38.96 5.93
CA ASP A 29 -9.82 37.77 5.15
C ASP A 29 -8.94 36.81 5.97
N LYS A 30 -8.08 37.34 6.85
CA LYS A 30 -7.21 36.54 7.73
C LYS A 30 -8.01 35.72 8.75
N ASP A 31 -9.02 36.33 9.35
CA ASP A 31 -9.86 35.66 10.36
C ASP A 31 -10.71 34.57 9.71
N MET A 32 -11.27 34.87 8.52
CA MET A 32 -12.02 33.86 7.76
C MET A 32 -11.11 32.70 7.34
N HIS A 33 -9.91 32.98 6.81
CA HIS A 33 -8.97 31.92 6.42
C HIS A 33 -8.58 31.05 7.62
N PHE A 34 -8.40 31.63 8.82
CA PHE A 34 -8.12 30.85 10.02
C PHE A 34 -9.21 29.81 10.30
N TRP A 35 -10.47 30.23 10.36
CA TRP A 35 -11.58 29.32 10.64
C TRP A 35 -11.84 28.33 9.51
N VAL A 36 -11.87 28.81 8.27
CA VAL A 36 -12.15 27.98 7.09
C VAL A 36 -11.05 26.93 6.91
N MET A 37 -9.77 27.34 6.93
CA MET A 37 -8.66 26.39 6.79
C MET A 37 -8.56 25.45 7.99
N GLY A 38 -8.85 25.92 9.20
CA GLY A 38 -8.88 25.08 10.40
C GLY A 38 -9.94 23.98 10.31
N ILE A 39 -11.18 24.35 9.95
CA ILE A 39 -12.31 23.42 9.85
C ILE A 39 -12.13 22.46 8.67
N ILE A 40 -11.81 22.97 7.48
CA ILE A 40 -11.53 22.13 6.31
C ILE A 40 -10.33 21.21 6.59
N GLY A 41 -9.28 21.73 7.23
CA GLY A 41 -8.08 20.97 7.58
C GLY A 41 -8.38 19.79 8.49
N ILE A 42 -9.15 19.97 9.57
CA ILE A 42 -9.49 18.85 10.47
C ILE A 42 -10.43 17.83 9.80
N MET A 43 -11.39 18.29 8.99
CA MET A 43 -12.27 17.39 8.23
C MET A 43 -11.47 16.57 7.21
N LEU A 44 -10.56 17.20 6.48
CA LEU A 44 -9.69 16.53 5.53
C LEU A 44 -8.75 15.55 6.23
N PHE A 45 -8.17 15.94 7.36
CA PHE A 45 -7.34 15.05 8.18
C PHE A 45 -8.11 13.79 8.58
N LEU A 46 -9.34 13.91 9.07
CA LEU A 46 -10.17 12.77 9.44
C LEU A 46 -10.47 11.88 8.23
N ALA A 47 -10.83 12.46 7.09
CA ALA A 47 -11.07 11.71 5.86
C ALA A 47 -9.82 10.94 5.40
N VAL A 48 -8.67 11.61 5.34
CA VAL A 48 -7.39 11.00 4.96
C VAL A 48 -6.99 9.92 5.97
N TYR A 49 -7.16 10.17 7.27
CA TYR A 49 -6.87 9.20 8.32
C TYR A 49 -7.69 7.91 8.14
N LEU A 50 -8.98 8.02 7.83
CA LEU A 50 -9.83 6.86 7.55
C LEU A 50 -9.34 6.09 6.32
N VAL A 51 -8.98 6.79 5.23
CA VAL A 51 -8.44 6.17 4.02
C VAL A 51 -7.12 5.44 4.31
N ILE A 52 -6.21 6.07 5.06
CA ILE A 52 -4.93 5.45 5.46
C ILE A 52 -5.19 4.17 6.26
N LYS A 53 -6.12 4.21 7.23
CA LYS A 53 -6.47 3.03 8.03
C LYS A 53 -7.04 1.87 7.20
N ILE A 54 -7.68 2.17 6.07
CA ILE A 54 -8.13 1.16 5.10
C ILE A 54 -6.91 0.59 4.35
N ILE A 55 -6.01 1.46 3.90
CA ILE A 55 -4.79 1.07 3.16
C ILE A 55 -3.84 0.25 4.04
N GLU A 56 -3.72 0.56 5.34
CA GLU A 56 -2.87 -0.15 6.30
C GLU A 56 -3.18 -1.66 6.39
N LYS A 57 -4.43 -2.06 6.11
CA LYS A 57 -4.84 -3.48 6.10
C LYS A 57 -4.38 -4.23 4.85
N MET A 58 -3.88 -3.53 3.84
CA MET A 58 -3.40 -4.13 2.58
C MET A 58 -1.94 -4.59 2.71
N LYS A 59 -1.58 -5.66 2.00
CA LYS A 59 -0.23 -6.28 2.08
C LYS A 59 0.92 -5.34 1.69
N PHE A 60 0.65 -4.36 0.83
CA PHE A 60 1.64 -3.39 0.32
C PHE A 60 1.34 -1.96 0.79
N SER A 61 0.71 -1.82 1.96
CA SER A 61 0.25 -0.54 2.51
C SER A 61 1.32 0.55 2.46
N ALA A 62 2.55 0.26 2.89
CA ALA A 62 3.66 1.20 2.87
C ALA A 62 3.99 1.68 1.44
N THR A 63 4.06 0.77 0.47
CA THR A 63 4.35 1.12 -0.93
C THR A 63 3.23 1.94 -1.55
N ILE A 64 1.97 1.59 -1.28
CA ILE A 64 0.80 2.34 -1.75
C ILE A 64 0.81 3.75 -1.16
N LEU A 65 1.06 3.87 0.14
CA LEU A 65 1.09 5.15 0.84
C LEU A 65 2.23 6.03 0.31
N SER A 66 3.43 5.49 0.15
CA SER A 66 4.55 6.19 -0.47
C SER A 66 4.22 6.64 -1.89
N PHE A 67 3.60 5.79 -2.72
CA PHE A 67 3.18 6.18 -4.07
C PHE A 67 2.20 7.35 -4.05
N ILE A 68 1.15 7.30 -3.22
CA ILE A 68 0.14 8.37 -3.13
C ILE A 68 0.78 9.69 -2.68
N PHE A 69 1.62 9.66 -1.64
CA PHE A 69 2.30 10.87 -1.16
C PHE A 69 3.24 11.46 -2.21
N THR A 70 4.07 10.62 -2.84
CA THR A 70 4.97 11.09 -3.89
C THR A 70 4.22 11.58 -5.13
N PHE A 71 3.16 10.88 -5.56
CA PHE A 71 2.34 11.29 -6.70
C PHE A 71 1.65 12.63 -6.46
N THR A 72 1.10 12.83 -5.25
CA THR A 72 0.51 14.10 -4.83
C THR A 72 1.55 15.21 -4.85
N GLY A 73 2.74 14.96 -4.29
CA GLY A 73 3.85 15.91 -4.32
C GLY A 73 4.32 16.26 -5.73
N MET A 74 4.44 15.26 -6.61
CA MET A 74 4.78 15.46 -8.02
C MET A 74 3.71 16.28 -8.75
N THR A 75 2.42 16.08 -8.43
CA THR A 75 1.33 16.88 -8.99
C THR A 75 1.50 18.35 -8.65
N VAL A 76 1.71 18.66 -7.35
CA VAL A 76 1.96 20.04 -6.90
C VAL A 76 3.21 20.63 -7.56
N LEU A 77 4.31 19.85 -7.62
CA LEU A 77 5.58 20.28 -8.19
C LEU A 77 5.47 20.62 -9.68
N VAL A 78 4.83 19.75 -10.46
CA VAL A 78 4.65 19.95 -11.90
C VAL A 78 3.82 21.19 -12.16
N PHE A 79 2.68 21.36 -11.48
CA PHE A 79 1.89 22.59 -11.63
C PHE A 79 2.66 23.85 -11.21
N ALA A 80 3.47 23.77 -10.15
CA ALA A 80 4.30 24.90 -9.72
C ALA A 80 5.33 25.31 -10.79
N ILE A 81 5.96 24.34 -11.47
CA ILE A 81 6.91 24.61 -12.57
C ILE A 81 6.18 25.25 -13.74
N GLU A 82 5.04 24.69 -14.15
CA GLU A 82 4.24 25.19 -15.28
C GLU A 82 3.75 26.62 -15.06
N ILE A 83 3.23 26.92 -13.85
CA ILE A 83 2.82 28.27 -13.46
C ILE A 83 4.01 29.23 -13.50
N GLN A 84 5.18 28.81 -12.98
CA GLN A 84 6.37 29.64 -12.99
C GLN A 84 6.89 29.90 -14.42
N GLN A 85 6.84 28.91 -15.32
CA GLN A 85 7.22 29.08 -16.72
C GLN A 85 6.28 30.04 -17.45
N ALA A 86 4.98 29.98 -17.14
CA ALA A 86 3.98 30.91 -17.67
C ALA A 86 4.24 32.36 -17.24
N ILE A 87 4.56 32.58 -15.95
CA ILE A 87 4.82 33.93 -15.42
C ILE A 87 6.14 34.49 -15.95
N THR A 88 7.15 33.64 -16.15
CA THR A 88 8.48 34.04 -16.62
C THR A 88 8.62 34.11 -18.15
N ASN A 89 7.54 33.82 -18.91
CA ASN A 89 7.54 33.73 -20.37
C ASN A 89 8.63 32.80 -20.94
N ARG A 90 9.01 31.75 -20.19
CA ARG A 90 10.02 30.77 -20.61
C ARG A 90 9.43 29.55 -21.31
N GLY A 91 8.11 29.43 -21.32
CA GLY A 91 7.36 28.36 -21.95
C GLY A 91 5.88 28.72 -22.05
N ASN A 92 5.15 27.97 -22.85
CA ASN A 92 3.70 28.08 -22.92
C ASN A 92 3.09 27.24 -21.80
N MET A 93 2.02 27.71 -21.16
CA MET A 93 1.43 26.99 -20.03
C MET A 93 0.50 25.87 -20.53
N GLU A 94 1.07 24.70 -20.77
CA GLU A 94 0.40 23.58 -21.43
C GLU A 94 0.03 22.46 -20.45
N PHE A 95 -1.26 22.12 -20.41
CA PHE A 95 -1.73 21.03 -19.55
C PHE A 95 -1.12 19.68 -19.96
N ALA A 96 -0.77 19.54 -21.24
CA ALA A 96 -0.09 18.37 -21.76
C ALA A 96 1.29 18.18 -21.12
N ASP A 97 2.06 19.24 -20.91
CA ASP A 97 3.38 19.17 -20.29
C ASP A 97 3.26 18.71 -18.82
N ALA A 98 2.26 19.24 -18.11
CA ALA A 98 1.95 18.78 -16.76
C ALA A 98 1.56 17.29 -16.72
N ALA A 99 0.68 16.88 -17.62
CA ALA A 99 0.23 15.50 -17.71
C ALA A 99 1.39 14.55 -18.07
N MET A 100 2.28 14.96 -18.98
CA MET A 100 3.46 14.17 -19.38
C MET A 100 4.47 14.05 -18.24
N GLY A 101 4.68 15.11 -17.45
CA GLY A 101 5.51 15.05 -16.25
C GLY A 101 5.02 14.01 -15.24
N LEU A 102 3.70 13.96 -15.01
CA LEU A 102 3.08 12.95 -14.14
C LEU A 102 3.11 11.55 -14.75
N TRP A 103 2.91 11.45 -16.07
CA TRP A 103 2.99 10.18 -16.78
C TRP A 103 4.37 9.55 -16.66
N GLY A 104 5.43 10.35 -16.75
CA GLY A 104 6.81 9.89 -16.53
C GLY A 104 6.97 9.22 -15.17
N PHE A 105 6.48 9.83 -14.09
CA PHE A 105 6.51 9.24 -12.75
C PHE A 105 5.76 7.89 -12.70
N VAL A 106 4.55 7.82 -13.28
CA VAL A 106 3.75 6.58 -13.31
C VAL A 106 4.48 5.46 -14.06
N VAL A 107 5.09 5.76 -15.20
CA VAL A 107 5.85 4.78 -15.99
C VAL A 107 7.08 4.27 -15.23
N PHE A 108 7.87 5.16 -14.63
CA PHE A 108 9.03 4.73 -13.83
C PHE A 108 8.62 3.92 -12.60
N PHE A 109 7.53 4.30 -11.94
CA PHE A 109 6.99 3.52 -10.84
C PHE A 109 6.51 2.13 -11.28
N ALA A 110 5.89 2.01 -12.46
CA ALA A 110 5.47 0.72 -13.00
C ALA A 110 6.67 -0.20 -13.25
N ILE A 111 7.78 0.32 -13.79
CA ILE A 111 9.03 -0.43 -13.94
C ILE A 111 9.54 -0.92 -12.58
N TYR A 112 9.60 -0.03 -11.58
CA TYR A 112 9.97 -0.39 -10.21
C TYR A 112 9.08 -1.50 -9.64
N ALA A 113 7.76 -1.38 -9.80
CA ALA A 113 6.79 -2.35 -9.30
C ALA A 113 6.95 -3.74 -9.95
N ILE A 114 7.23 -3.78 -11.25
CA ILE A 114 7.53 -5.03 -11.98
C ILE A 114 8.81 -5.67 -11.42
N VAL A 115 9.90 -4.91 -11.29
CA VAL A 115 11.18 -5.43 -10.77
C VAL A 115 11.01 -5.99 -9.36
N MET A 116 10.38 -5.24 -8.45
CA MET A 116 10.15 -5.69 -7.08
C MET A 116 9.20 -6.90 -7.03
N GLY A 117 8.18 -6.95 -7.88
CA GLY A 117 7.27 -8.08 -7.99
C GLY A 117 7.99 -9.37 -8.43
N VAL A 118 8.92 -9.27 -9.37
CA VAL A 118 9.76 -10.40 -9.81
C VAL A 118 10.68 -10.86 -8.69
N LEU A 119 11.40 -9.94 -8.04
CA LEU A 119 12.31 -10.27 -6.94
C LEU A 119 11.59 -10.96 -5.77
N TYR A 120 10.42 -10.44 -5.38
CA TYR A 120 9.59 -11.04 -4.34
C TYR A 120 9.11 -12.45 -4.73
N SER A 121 8.71 -12.64 -6.00
CA SER A 121 8.27 -13.94 -6.52
C SER A 121 9.40 -14.97 -6.52
N VAL A 122 10.63 -14.58 -6.87
CA VAL A 122 11.81 -15.46 -6.82
C VAL A 122 12.17 -15.81 -5.38
N TYR A 123 12.23 -14.82 -4.48
CA TYR A 123 12.54 -15.03 -3.07
C TYR A 123 11.54 -15.98 -2.39
N THR A 124 10.24 -15.79 -2.62
CA THR A 124 9.19 -16.65 -2.03
C THR A 124 9.28 -18.09 -2.53
N ARG A 125 9.62 -18.31 -3.81
CA ARG A 125 9.85 -19.67 -4.35
C ARG A 125 11.06 -20.35 -3.72
N ILE A 126 12.18 -19.63 -3.54
CA ILE A 126 13.41 -20.19 -2.93
C ILE A 126 13.17 -20.53 -1.45
N LYS A 127 12.51 -19.64 -0.69
CA LYS A 127 12.19 -19.86 0.73
C LYS A 127 11.24 -21.04 0.93
N LYS A 128 10.25 -21.23 0.03
CA LYS A 128 9.33 -22.38 0.09
C LYS A 128 10.06 -23.71 -0.13
N ARG A 129 11.09 -23.72 -1.00
CA ARG A 129 11.96 -24.89 -1.22
C ARG A 129 12.73 -25.28 0.05
N ASN A 130 13.28 -24.30 0.78
CA ASN A 130 14.01 -24.56 2.03
C ASN A 130 13.11 -25.03 3.19
N LYS A 131 11.85 -24.59 3.25
CA LYS A 131 10.88 -25.07 4.26
C LYS A 131 10.44 -26.52 4.02
N MET A 132 10.34 -26.94 2.76
CA MET A 132 9.96 -28.31 2.40
C MET A 132 11.08 -29.34 2.67
N THR A 133 12.34 -28.90 2.70
CA THR A 133 13.48 -29.70 3.14
C THR A 133 13.58 -29.84 4.67
N GLN A 134 12.85 -29.01 5.43
CA GLN A 134 12.74 -29.07 6.89
C GLN A 134 11.36 -29.57 7.32
N VAL A 135 10.95 -30.78 6.90
CA VAL A 135 9.93 -31.51 7.67
C VAL A 135 10.57 -31.85 9.01
N PRO A 136 10.01 -31.44 10.17
CA PRO A 136 10.65 -31.62 11.46
C PRO A 136 10.90 -33.09 11.76
N ILE A 137 12.13 -33.42 12.16
CA ILE A 137 12.52 -34.75 12.65
C ILE A 137 11.64 -35.18 13.85
N GLU A 138 11.04 -34.22 14.57
CA GLU A 138 10.06 -34.42 15.64
C GLU A 138 8.79 -35.17 15.17
N GLU A 139 8.19 -34.79 14.04
CA GLU A 139 6.93 -35.39 13.55
C GLU A 139 7.14 -36.83 13.08
N LYS A 140 8.33 -37.12 12.51
CA LYS A 140 8.73 -38.48 12.15
C LYS A 140 9.04 -39.34 13.40
N ARG A 141 9.47 -38.73 14.51
CA ARG A 141 9.79 -39.42 15.77
C ARG A 141 8.53 -39.76 16.56
N GLU A 142 7.50 -38.90 16.55
CA GLU A 142 6.19 -39.20 17.16
C GLU A 142 5.40 -40.27 16.37
N LEU A 143 5.53 -40.32 15.04
CA LEU A 143 4.94 -41.39 14.23
C LEU A 143 5.56 -42.77 14.52
N ILE A 144 6.86 -42.83 14.81
CA ILE A 144 7.58 -44.08 15.14
C ILE A 144 7.32 -44.53 16.59
N SER A 145 7.09 -43.61 17.54
CA SER A 145 6.81 -43.97 18.94
C SER A 145 5.39 -44.47 19.18
N ASN A 146 4.46 -44.12 18.31
CA ASN A 146 3.02 -44.40 18.48
C ASN A 146 2.54 -45.56 17.60
N GLU A 147 3.43 -46.17 16.81
CA GLU A 147 3.15 -47.41 16.09
C GLU A 147 3.27 -48.57 17.09
N PRO A 148 2.17 -49.29 17.44
CA PRO A 148 2.29 -50.44 18.31
C PRO A 148 3.22 -51.44 17.64
N ALA A 149 4.27 -51.85 18.35
CA ALA A 149 5.24 -52.81 17.85
C ALA A 149 4.51 -54.08 17.39
N GLU A 150 4.30 -54.22 16.09
CA GLU A 150 3.88 -55.49 15.51
C GLU A 150 5.04 -56.47 15.71
N GLU A 151 4.90 -57.25 16.78
CA GLU A 151 5.74 -58.40 17.08
C GLU A 151 5.81 -59.27 15.81
N PRO A 152 6.99 -59.46 15.19
CA PRO A 152 7.08 -60.18 13.93
C PRO A 152 6.52 -61.59 14.11
N ALA A 153 5.51 -61.93 13.30
CA ALA A 153 4.69 -63.14 13.40
C ALA A 153 5.50 -64.46 13.46
N ILE A 154 6.79 -64.42 13.14
CA ILE A 154 7.73 -65.54 13.24
C ILE A 154 7.99 -65.94 14.70
N TYR A 155 8.02 -65.00 15.66
CA TYR A 155 8.35 -65.29 17.08
C TYR A 155 7.21 -66.04 17.81
N ARG A 156 5.95 -65.76 17.43
CA ARG A 156 4.77 -66.38 18.05
C ARG A 156 4.62 -67.88 17.73
N SER A 157 5.23 -68.34 16.63
CA SER A 157 5.19 -69.75 16.21
C SER A 157 6.19 -70.64 16.99
N GLN A 158 7.29 -70.07 17.48
CA GLN A 158 8.34 -70.77 18.22
C GLN A 158 7.93 -71.05 19.68
N MET A 159 7.31 -70.07 20.35
CA MET A 159 6.91 -70.19 21.77
C MET A 159 5.76 -71.18 22.02
N LYS A 160 4.88 -71.41 21.02
CA LYS A 160 3.80 -72.40 21.14
C LYS A 160 4.29 -73.86 21.05
N LYS A 161 5.45 -74.11 20.43
CA LYS A 161 6.00 -75.47 20.27
C LYS A 161 6.78 -75.91 21.51
N THR A 162 7.48 -75.00 22.19
CA THR A 162 8.28 -75.29 23.39
C THR A 162 7.43 -75.60 24.63
N ASN A 163 6.24 -75.03 24.77
CA ASN A 163 5.36 -75.30 25.91
C ASN A 163 4.52 -76.58 25.79
N LYS A 164 4.60 -77.33 24.68
CA LYS A 164 3.91 -78.62 24.52
C LYS A 164 4.80 -79.83 24.83
N LEU A 165 6.08 -79.63 25.14
CA LEU A 165 7.07 -80.67 25.47
C LEU A 165 7.44 -80.73 26.96
N LYS A 166 6.73 -79.98 27.82
CA LYS A 166 6.97 -79.93 29.27
C LYS A 166 5.74 -80.31 30.10
N ARG A 167 5.00 -81.34 29.65
CA ARG A 167 4.07 -82.10 30.50
C ARG A 167 4.42 -83.57 30.42
#